data_AF-A0A929DYS0-F1
#
_entry.id   AF-A0A929DYS0-F1
#
_cell.length_a   1.000
_cell.length_b   1.000
_cell.length_c   1.000
_cell.angle_alpha   90.00
_cell.angle_beta   90.00
_cell.angle_gamma   90.00
#
_symmetry.space_group_name_H-M   'P 1'
#
loop_
_entity.id
_entity.type
_entity.pdbx_description
1 polymer ?
#
loop_
_entity_poly.entity_id
_entity_poly.type
_entity_poly.pdbx_seq_one_letter_code
_entity_poly.pdbx_strand_id
1 'polypeptide(L)'
;VFASRLIKYRGLLGGYASVDQLKEVYGISLETIDRITDRIVIDTSILIKLDLNSATFRELLRHPYLEYEDVKAMVNYRDFAGTIQSARELRDNYILPDSVLQRIMPYLEL
;
A
#
# COMPACT_ATOMS: atom_id res chain seq x y z
N VAL A 1 12.01 17.95 -10.56
CA VAL A 1 10.84 17.21 -11.09
C VAL A 1 10.80 15.75 -10.61
N PHE A 2 11.91 15.00 -10.59
CA PHE A 2 11.88 13.60 -10.09
C PHE A 2 11.67 13.47 -8.59
N ALA A 3 12.34 14.31 -7.79
CA ALA A 3 12.18 14.33 -6.33
C ALA A 3 10.72 14.55 -5.88
N SER A 4 9.97 15.42 -6.57
CA SER A 4 8.56 15.67 -6.23
C SER A 4 7.67 14.46 -6.51
N ARG A 5 8.01 13.61 -7.49
CA ARG A 5 7.29 12.36 -7.75
C ARG A 5 7.57 11.31 -6.68
N LEU A 6 8.83 11.16 -6.27
CA LEU A 6 9.22 10.28 -5.16
C LEU A 6 8.49 10.66 -3.86
N ILE A 7 8.42 11.96 -3.56
CA ILE A 7 7.72 12.47 -2.37
C ILE A 7 6.21 12.23 -2.48
N LYS A 8 5.61 12.52 -3.64
CA LYS A 8 4.18 12.30 -3.87
C LYS A 8 3.81 10.82 -3.74
N TYR A 9 4.57 9.93 -4.36
CA TYR A 9 4.30 8.49 -4.31
C TYR A 9 4.50 7.92 -2.90
N ARG A 10 5.53 8.37 -2.17
CA ARG A 10 5.70 8.07 -0.73
C ARG A 10 4.47 8.45 0.07
N GLY A 11 3.90 9.63 -0.20
CA GLY A 11 2.70 10.11 0.48
C GLY A 11 1.46 9.27 0.18
N LEU A 12 1.35 8.70 -1.03
CA LEU A 12 0.24 7.80 -1.40
C LEU A 12 0.36 6.42 -0.74
N LEU A 13 1.58 5.89 -0.63
CA LEU A 13 1.85 4.64 0.10
C LEU A 13 1.69 4.79 1.62
N GLY A 14 1.95 5.97 2.17
CA GLY A 14 2.16 6.15 3.62
C GLY A 14 3.61 5.92 4.05
N GLY A 15 4.54 5.79 3.09
CA GLY A 15 5.96 5.52 3.31
C GLY A 15 6.47 4.43 2.38
N TYR A 16 7.79 4.34 2.21
CA TYR A 16 8.37 3.21 1.49
C TYR A 16 8.63 2.08 2.49
N ALA A 17 8.14 0.88 2.19
CA ALA A 17 8.42 -0.35 2.94
C ALA A 17 9.61 -1.13 2.33
N SER A 18 9.91 -0.92 1.05
CA SER A 18 11.05 -1.51 0.35
C SER A 18 11.67 -0.54 -0.65
N VAL A 19 12.96 -0.71 -0.93
CA VAL A 19 13.67 0.04 -1.97
C VAL A 19 13.10 -0.23 -3.36
N ASP A 20 12.58 -1.44 -3.61
CA ASP A 20 12.01 -1.79 -4.91
C ASP A 20 10.80 -0.93 -5.29
N GLN A 21 10.09 -0.37 -4.31
CA GLN A 21 8.96 0.53 -4.57
C GLN A 21 9.38 1.85 -5.21
N LEU A 22 10.67 2.21 -5.14
CA LEU A 22 11.20 3.36 -5.89
C LEU A 22 11.14 3.14 -7.39
N LYS A 23 11.24 1.87 -7.83
CA LYS A 23 11.15 1.47 -9.25
C LYS A 23 9.71 1.57 -9.78
N GLU A 24 8.72 1.67 -8.89
CA GLU A 24 7.30 1.83 -9.24
C GLU A 24 6.93 3.30 -9.53
N VAL A 25 7.84 4.25 -9.24
CA VAL A 25 7.58 5.68 -9.42
C VAL A 25 7.66 6.07 -10.88
N TYR A 26 6.53 6.51 -11.42
CA TYR A 26 6.39 6.83 -12.84
C TYR A 26 7.37 7.93 -13.33
N GLY A 27 7.92 7.68 -14.52
CA GLY A 27 8.76 8.63 -15.24
C GLY A 27 10.11 8.92 -14.58
N ILE A 28 10.60 8.02 -13.73
CA ILE A 28 12.01 7.90 -13.37
C ILE A 28 12.54 6.64 -14.06
N SER A 29 13.70 6.73 -14.74
CA SER A 29 14.30 5.55 -15.37
C SER A 29 14.84 4.59 -14.32
N LEU A 30 14.75 3.28 -14.59
CA LEU A 30 15.32 2.25 -13.71
C LEU A 30 16.81 2.49 -13.46
N GLU A 31 17.56 2.88 -14.50
CA GLU A 31 18.99 3.25 -14.36
C GLU A 31 19.22 4.36 -13.33
N THR A 32 18.34 5.37 -13.29
CA THR A 32 18.45 6.45 -12.30
C THR A 32 18.21 5.93 -10.89
N ILE A 33 17.22 5.05 -10.72
CA ILE A 33 16.92 4.43 -9.42
C ILE A 33 18.08 3.55 -8.97
N ASP A 34 18.59 2.67 -9.83
CA ASP A 34 19.67 1.75 -9.50
C ASP A 34 20.94 2.52 -9.05
N ARG A 35 21.23 3.67 -9.65
CA ARG A 35 22.36 4.54 -9.26
C ARG A 35 22.22 5.19 -7.88
N ILE A 36 21.00 5.30 -7.34
CA ILE A 36 20.74 5.93 -6.05
C ILE A 36 20.33 4.93 -4.97
N THR A 37 19.90 3.73 -5.34
CA THR A 37 19.45 2.67 -4.44
C THR A 37 20.47 2.37 -3.34
N ASP A 38 21.76 2.25 -3.67
CA ASP A 38 22.82 1.97 -2.69
C ASP A 38 23.03 3.10 -1.67
N ARG A 39 22.45 4.28 -1.91
CA ARG A 39 22.56 5.47 -1.06
C ARG A 39 21.26 5.77 -0.32
N ILE A 40 20.25 4.91 -0.44
CA ILE A 40 18.94 5.09 0.18
C ILE A 40 18.77 4.08 1.30
N VAL A 41 18.38 4.57 2.47
CA VAL A 41 17.94 3.75 3.59
C VAL A 41 16.44 3.90 3.74
N ILE A 42 15.74 2.78 3.85
CA ILE A 42 14.31 2.75 4.11
C ILE A 42 14.10 2.54 5.60
N ASP A 43 13.38 3.47 6.22
CA ASP A 43 12.94 3.37 7.60
C ASP A 43 11.47 2.92 7.62
N THR A 44 11.24 1.68 8.02
CA THR A 44 9.89 1.11 8.11
C THR A 44 9.16 1.50 9.39
N SER A 45 9.83 2.14 10.36
CA SER A 45 9.20 2.57 11.62
C SER A 45 8.28 3.79 11.43
N ILE A 46 8.47 4.54 10.33
CA ILE A 46 7.69 5.74 10.00
C ILE A 46 6.52 5.46 9.04
N LEU A 47 6.22 4.19 8.77
CA LEU A 47 5.10 3.82 7.90
C LEU A 47 3.77 4.25 8.52
N ILE A 48 3.03 5.05 7.77
CA ILE A 48 1.64 5.38 8.09
C ILE A 48 0.79 4.19 7.65
N LYS A 49 0.10 3.58 8.61
CA LYS A 49 -0.77 2.44 8.36
C LYS A 49 -2.22 2.85 8.16
N LEU A 50 -2.94 2.00 7.44
CA LEU A 50 -4.37 2.06 7.21
C LEU A 50 -5.04 1.06 8.14
N ASP A 51 -5.81 1.58 9.10
CA ASP A 51 -6.69 0.76 9.94
C ASP A 51 -7.84 0.21 9.10
N LEU A 52 -7.89 -1.11 8.92
CA LEU A 52 -8.89 -1.79 8.10
C LEU A 52 -10.32 -1.60 8.62
N ASN A 53 -10.48 -1.46 9.94
CA ASN A 53 -11.78 -1.41 10.60
C ASN A 53 -12.32 0.02 10.65
N SER A 54 -11.47 1.04 10.71
CA SER A 54 -11.89 2.45 10.75
C SER A 54 -11.70 3.24 9.46
N ALA A 55 -10.81 2.81 8.54
CA ALA A 55 -10.55 3.55 7.31
C ALA A 55 -11.79 3.67 6.42
N THR A 56 -12.01 4.88 5.91
CA THR A 56 -13.08 5.15 4.96
C THR A 56 -12.74 4.58 3.58
N PHE A 57 -13.77 4.35 2.76
CA PHE A 57 -13.61 3.93 1.37
C PHE A 57 -12.63 4.83 0.60
N ARG A 58 -12.68 6.14 0.84
CA ARG A 58 -11.81 7.12 0.16
C ARG A 58 -10.36 7.06 0.63
N GLU A 59 -10.12 6.69 1.88
CA GLU A 59 -8.76 6.53 2.40
C GLU A 59 -8.12 5.26 1.84
N LEU A 60 -8.85 4.15 1.82
CA LEU A 60 -8.41 2.91 1.21
C LEU A 60 -8.11 3.10 -0.29
N LEU A 61 -9.00 3.75 -1.04
CA LEU A 61 -8.83 3.96 -2.48
C LEU A 61 -7.66 4.89 -2.85
N ARG A 62 -7.13 5.66 -1.91
CA ARG A 62 -5.92 6.47 -2.16
C ARG A 62 -4.65 5.63 -2.22
N HIS A 63 -4.68 4.43 -1.66
CA HIS A 63 -3.51 3.57 -1.60
C HIS A 63 -3.21 3.00 -3.01
N PRO A 64 -1.98 3.11 -3.52
CA PRO A 64 -1.66 2.79 -4.92
C PRO A 64 -1.71 1.29 -5.26
N TYR A 65 -1.95 0.43 -4.27
CA TYR A 65 -2.11 -1.02 -4.47
C TYR A 65 -3.56 -1.49 -4.41
N LEU A 66 -4.51 -0.60 -4.14
CA LEU A 66 -5.93 -0.94 -4.09
C LEU A 66 -6.66 -0.29 -5.26
N GLU A 67 -7.30 -1.13 -6.06
CA GLU A 67 -8.23 -0.67 -7.08
C GLU A 67 -9.64 -0.50 -6.48
N TYR A 68 -10.53 0.15 -7.23
CA TYR A 68 -11.90 0.40 -6.77
C TYR A 68 -12.63 -0.88 -6.33
N GLU A 69 -12.49 -1.97 -7.09
CA GLU A 69 -13.15 -3.24 -6.78
C GLU A 69 -12.56 -3.91 -5.53
N ASP A 70 -11.26 -3.78 -5.30
CA ASP A 70 -10.60 -4.27 -4.08
C ASP A 70 -11.19 -3.57 -2.84
N VAL A 71 -11.23 -2.23 -2.87
CA VAL A 71 -11.77 -1.43 -1.76
C VAL A 71 -13.24 -1.74 -1.51
N LYS A 72 -14.02 -1.88 -2.59
CA LYS A 72 -15.44 -2.23 -2.51
C LYS A 72 -15.64 -3.60 -1.88
N ALA A 73 -14.86 -4.59 -2.28
CA ALA A 73 -14.91 -5.92 -1.69
C ALA A 73 -14.53 -5.88 -0.20
N MET A 74 -13.48 -5.16 0.17
CA MET A 74 -13.04 -4.99 1.56
C MET A 74 -14.11 -4.33 2.44
N VAL A 75 -14.70 -3.22 2.00
CA VAL A 75 -15.72 -2.50 2.77
C VAL A 75 -17.00 -3.35 2.90
N ASN A 76 -17.47 -3.98 1.83
CA ASN A 76 -18.62 -4.87 1.90
C ASN A 76 -18.38 -6.05 2.85
N TYR A 77 -17.16 -6.61 2.82
CA TYR A 77 -16.79 -7.69 3.72
C TYR A 77 -16.77 -7.23 5.19
N ARG A 78 -16.19 -6.07 5.46
CA ARG A 78 -16.21 -5.46 6.80
C ARG A 78 -17.63 -5.21 7.29
N ASP A 79 -18.50 -4.67 6.44
CA ASP A 79 -19.90 -4.39 6.80
C ASP A 79 -20.69 -5.69 7.08
N PHE A 80 -20.35 -6.78 6.38
CA PHE A 80 -20.95 -8.10 6.58
C PHE A 80 -20.42 -8.81 7.84
N ALA A 81 -19.10 -8.85 8.02
CA ALA A 81 -18.44 -9.56 9.11
C ALA A 81 -18.40 -8.74 10.43
N GLY A 82 -18.68 -7.44 10.35
CA GLY A 82 -18.58 -6.46 11.44
C GLY A 82 -17.16 -5.91 11.62
N THR A 83 -16.16 -6.79 11.72
CA THR A 83 -14.74 -6.41 11.85
C THR A 83 -13.86 -7.40 11.11
N ILE A 84 -12.80 -6.90 10.49
CA ILE A 84 -11.72 -7.71 9.93
C ILE A 84 -10.72 -8.01 11.05
N GLN A 85 -10.53 -9.29 11.38
CA GLN A 85 -9.66 -9.73 12.47
C GLN A 85 -8.22 -9.96 12.03
N SER A 86 -7.99 -10.18 10.73
CA SER A 86 -6.64 -10.29 10.21
C SER A 86 -6.55 -10.01 8.72
N ALA A 87 -5.37 -9.57 8.27
CA ALA A 87 -5.10 -9.45 6.83
C ALA A 87 -5.25 -10.78 6.07
N ARG A 88 -5.02 -11.93 6.72
CA ARG A 88 -5.18 -13.27 6.12
C ARG A 88 -6.63 -13.59 5.79
N GLU A 89 -7.56 -13.07 6.59
CA GLU A 89 -9.00 -13.24 6.37
C GLU A 89 -9.43 -12.69 5.01
N LEU A 90 -8.80 -11.59 4.55
CA LEU A 90 -9.06 -11.03 3.23
C LEU A 90 -8.65 -11.98 2.10
N ARG A 91 -7.60 -12.79 2.29
CA ARG A 91 -7.21 -13.82 1.32
C ARG A 91 -8.10 -15.04 1.42
N ASP A 92 -8.33 -15.53 2.64
CA ASP A 92 -9.03 -16.80 2.88
C ASP A 92 -10.52 -16.71 2.47
N ASN A 93 -11.10 -15.51 2.50
CA ASN A 93 -12.44 -15.22 2.00
C ASN A 93 -12.47 -14.69 0.55
N TYR A 94 -11.35 -14.77 -0.18
CA TYR A 94 -11.24 -14.33 -1.58
C TYR A 94 -11.59 -12.85 -1.82
N ILE A 95 -11.36 -11.99 -0.83
CA ILE A 95 -11.62 -10.55 -0.90
C ILE A 95 -10.49 -9.84 -1.67
N LEU A 96 -9.24 -10.23 -1.40
CA LEU A 96 -8.08 -9.73 -2.11
C LEU A 96 -7.25 -10.87 -2.70
N PRO A 97 -6.68 -10.70 -3.90
CA PRO A 97 -5.70 -11.63 -4.42
C PRO A 97 -4.42 -11.58 -3.57
N ASP A 98 -3.74 -12.71 -3.45
CA ASP A 98 -2.53 -12.85 -2.63
C ASP A 98 -1.43 -11.86 -3.05
N SER A 99 -1.32 -11.57 -4.36
CA SER A 99 -0.36 -10.60 -4.90
C SER A 99 -0.60 -9.17 -4.42
N VAL A 100 -1.86 -8.74 -4.27
CA VAL A 100 -2.20 -7.42 -3.73
C VAL A 100 -1.97 -7.42 -2.23
N LEU A 101 -2.42 -8.47 -1.54
CA LEU A 101 -2.29 -8.58 -0.09
C LEU A 101 -0.83 -8.51 0.36
N GLN A 102 0.08 -9.23 -0.32
CA GLN A 102 1.51 -9.21 -0.01
C GLN A 102 2.11 -7.80 -0.10
N ARG A 103 1.67 -6.99 -1.08
CA ARG A 103 2.20 -5.64 -1.31
C ARG A 103 1.65 -4.63 -0.32
N ILE A 104 0.38 -4.74 0.06
CA ILE A 104 -0.26 -3.81 0.99
C ILE A 104 -0.04 -4.16 2.46
N MET A 105 0.28 -5.42 2.79
CA MET A 105 0.46 -5.90 4.16
C MET A 105 1.33 -5.00 5.08
N PRO A 106 2.45 -4.39 4.62
CA PRO A 106 3.24 -3.47 5.45
C PRO A 106 2.48 -2.22 5.92
N TYR A 107 1.41 -1.87 5.21
CA TYR A 107 0.60 -0.67 5.36
C TYR A 107 -0.72 -0.91 6.07
N LEU A 108 -1.01 -2.15 6.50
CA LEU A 108 -2.27 -2.47 7.16
C LEU A 108 -2.12 -2.49 8.68
N GLU A 109 -3.16 -2.02 9.36
CA GLU A 109 -3.39 -2.11 10.79
C GLU A 109 -4.83 -2.62 11.03
N LEU A 110 -5.07 -3.24 12.18
CA LEU A 110 -6.33 -3.88 12.56
C LEU A 110 -7.00 -3.12 13.69
#